data_AF-A0A218PL13-F1
#
_entry.id   AF-A0A218PL13-F1
#
_cell.length_a   1.000
_cell.length_b   1.000
_cell.length_c   1.000
_cell.angle_alpha   90.00
_cell.angle_beta   90.00
_cell.angle_gamma   90.00
#
_symmetry.space_group_name_H-M   'P 1'
#
loop_
_entity.id
_entity.type
_entity.pdbx_description
1 polymer ?
#
loop_
_entity_poly.entity_id
_entity_poly.type
_entity_poly.pdbx_seq_one_letter_code
_entity_poly.pdbx_strand_id
1 'polypeptide(L)'
;MLWRTMKRANWLAAVLFLLGALPAFHAARAEEQAAAKPLPATTEAALLMKDIVPEAPVYIRVFKEESELEVWKARPNGRYALVKTFPICNWGGTLGPKQTQGDRMSPEGFYAATPGGMKPDSKYHLAFNIGYPNALDRALGRTGAYIMVHGDCRSVGCFAMSDKLIEEIYAFVRDALAAGEPSVPVHVFPFRMTASNIKRHADNPARTTWAPLKQAYDDFAETREPPKVGMCSKRYVVNSLTPVGMDPNAACPTLIGKRLAPLSPRMSKRLAKNDPSLEAQGKKMKSAEASSSIGGFFTSLSWGSTTATISRPPRQSSDASLGAVQPLLNP
;
A
#
# COMPACT_ATOMS: atom_id res chain seq x y z
N MET A 1 -33.09 -77.86 -15.23
CA MET A 1 -33.21 -76.96 -16.39
C MET A 1 -33.79 -75.63 -15.91
N LEU A 2 -33.30 -74.49 -16.44
CA LEU A 2 -33.82 -73.11 -16.32
C LEU A 2 -33.21 -72.18 -15.24
N TRP A 3 -32.17 -71.48 -15.67
CA TRP A 3 -31.88 -70.03 -15.55
C TRP A 3 -32.40 -69.20 -14.36
N ARG A 4 -31.48 -68.47 -13.70
CA ARG A 4 -31.66 -67.03 -13.40
C ARG A 4 -30.36 -66.28 -13.11
N THR A 5 -30.34 -65.03 -13.56
CA THR A 5 -29.23 -64.11 -13.79
C THR A 5 -29.20 -62.94 -12.78
N MET A 6 -28.05 -62.23 -12.74
CA MET A 6 -27.82 -60.85 -12.23
C MET A 6 -27.85 -60.68 -10.68
N LYS A 7 -26.96 -59.91 -10.02
CA LYS A 7 -26.45 -58.58 -10.34
C LYS A 7 -25.03 -58.36 -9.77
N ARG A 8 -24.06 -57.97 -10.61
CA ARG A 8 -22.87 -57.22 -10.19
C ARG A 8 -23.20 -55.74 -10.39
N ALA A 9 -23.39 -54.99 -9.31
CA ALA A 9 -23.74 -53.57 -9.37
C ALA A 9 -22.65 -52.73 -8.68
N ASN A 10 -22.03 -51.86 -9.49
CA ASN A 10 -21.47 -50.54 -9.17
C ASN A 10 -20.71 -50.35 -7.84
N TRP A 11 -19.42 -50.69 -7.83
CA TRP A 11 -18.45 -50.19 -6.84
C TRP A 11 -17.38 -49.26 -7.43
N LEU A 12 -17.60 -48.69 -8.63
CA LEU A 12 -16.60 -47.86 -9.33
C LEU A 12 -16.85 -46.34 -9.28
N ALA A 13 -17.92 -45.87 -8.63
CA ALA A 13 -18.26 -44.44 -8.60
C ALA A 13 -17.76 -43.67 -7.35
N ALA A 14 -17.24 -44.35 -6.32
CA ALA A 14 -16.87 -43.70 -5.05
C ALA A 14 -15.38 -43.30 -4.93
N VAL A 15 -14.51 -43.74 -5.85
CA VAL A 15 -13.06 -43.51 -5.75
C VAL A 15 -12.59 -42.26 -6.52
N LEU A 16 -13.40 -41.73 -7.45
CA LEU A 16 -13.02 -40.53 -8.21
C LEU A 16 -13.28 -39.19 -7.48
N PHE A 17 -14.05 -39.17 -6.39
CA PHE A 17 -14.31 -37.93 -5.64
C PHE A 17 -13.26 -37.61 -4.54
N LEU A 18 -12.37 -38.54 -4.22
CA LEU A 18 -11.34 -38.36 -3.17
C LEU A 18 -9.99 -37.85 -3.70
N LEU A 19 -9.73 -37.90 -5.01
CA LEU A 19 -8.46 -37.43 -5.61
C LEU A 19 -8.45 -35.93 -5.94
N GLY A 20 -9.62 -35.28 -6.06
CA GLY A 20 -9.73 -33.85 -6.36
C GLY A 20 -9.45 -32.92 -5.16
N ALA A 21 -9.49 -33.43 -3.94
CA ALA A 21 -9.34 -32.64 -2.72
C ALA A 21 -7.87 -32.44 -2.29
N LEU A 22 -6.97 -33.36 -2.67
CA LEU A 22 -5.56 -33.36 -2.26
C LEU A 22 -4.80 -32.05 -2.57
N PRO A 23 -4.89 -31.43 -3.77
CA PRO A 23 -4.13 -30.22 -4.06
C PRO A 23 -4.64 -28.99 -3.29
N ALA A 24 -5.95 -28.87 -3.08
CA ALA A 24 -6.54 -27.79 -2.30
C ALA A 24 -6.16 -27.89 -0.80
N PHE A 25 -6.14 -29.11 -0.26
CA PHE A 25 -5.69 -29.37 1.12
C PHE A 25 -4.18 -29.07 1.32
N HIS A 26 -3.34 -29.28 0.32
CA HIS A 26 -1.91 -28.95 0.40
C HIS A 26 -1.65 -27.44 0.32
N ALA A 27 -2.36 -26.71 -0.56
CA ALA A 27 -2.23 -25.26 -0.68
C ALA A 27 -2.66 -24.53 0.60
N ALA A 28 -3.81 -24.90 1.17
CA ALA A 28 -4.28 -24.31 2.43
C ALA A 28 -3.30 -24.55 3.59
N ARG A 29 -2.71 -25.76 3.67
CA ARG A 29 -1.67 -26.05 4.67
C ARG A 29 -0.39 -25.24 4.47
N ALA A 30 0.03 -25.01 3.24
CA ALA A 30 1.23 -24.22 2.95
C ALA A 30 1.05 -22.74 3.35
N GLU A 31 -0.14 -22.18 3.11
CA GLU A 31 -0.50 -20.80 3.50
C GLU A 31 -0.57 -20.65 5.03
N GLU A 32 -1.19 -21.61 5.73
CA GLU A 32 -1.23 -21.64 7.20
C GLU A 32 0.18 -21.77 7.81
N GLN A 33 1.03 -22.60 7.21
CA GLN A 33 2.44 -22.70 7.60
C GLN A 33 3.20 -21.40 7.38
N ALA A 34 2.99 -20.71 6.25
CA ALA A 34 3.62 -19.42 5.98
C ALA A 34 3.16 -18.34 6.98
N ALA A 35 1.86 -18.31 7.29
CA ALA A 35 1.27 -17.37 8.23
C ALA A 35 1.70 -17.60 9.68
N ALA A 36 2.19 -18.79 10.02
CA ALA A 36 2.72 -19.15 11.34
C ALA A 36 4.24 -18.97 11.48
N LYS A 37 4.96 -18.62 10.39
CA LYS A 37 6.41 -18.45 10.44
C LYS A 37 6.80 -17.36 11.46
N PRO A 38 7.80 -17.60 12.32
CA PRO A 38 8.33 -16.57 13.20
C PRO A 38 9.08 -15.52 12.40
N LEU A 39 9.46 -14.42 13.06
CA LEU A 39 10.38 -13.46 12.46
C LEU A 39 11.72 -14.16 12.12
N PRO A 40 12.41 -13.75 11.05
CA PRO A 40 13.74 -14.28 10.75
C PRO A 40 14.71 -14.02 11.92
N ALA A 41 15.58 -14.97 12.22
CA ALA A 41 16.56 -14.85 13.32
C ALA A 41 17.45 -13.58 13.22
N THR A 42 17.77 -13.14 12.00
CA THR A 42 18.51 -11.88 11.76
C THR A 42 17.71 -10.66 12.19
N THR A 43 16.40 -10.70 12.01
CA THR A 43 15.47 -9.65 12.41
C THR A 43 15.27 -9.66 13.92
N GLU A 44 15.11 -10.83 14.54
CA GLU A 44 15.06 -10.95 16.00
C GLU A 44 16.35 -10.42 16.67
N ALA A 45 17.52 -10.75 16.11
CA ALA A 45 18.79 -10.20 16.58
C ALA A 45 18.84 -8.67 16.47
N ALA A 46 18.34 -8.10 15.37
CA ALA A 46 18.28 -6.65 15.18
C ALA A 46 17.32 -5.97 16.17
N LEU A 47 16.20 -6.62 16.54
CA LEU A 47 15.29 -6.15 17.58
C LEU A 47 15.97 -6.16 18.96
N LEU A 48 16.67 -7.25 19.29
CA LEU A 48 17.40 -7.40 20.54
C LEU A 48 18.46 -6.29 20.70
N MET A 49 19.23 -6.00 19.65
CA MET A 49 20.23 -4.92 19.66
C MET A 49 19.63 -3.52 19.84
N LYS A 50 18.31 -3.36 19.65
CA LYS A 50 17.59 -2.09 19.79
C LYS A 50 16.75 -2.00 21.07
N ASP A 51 16.85 -3.01 21.94
CA ASP A 51 16.03 -3.20 23.14
C ASP A 51 14.52 -3.24 22.81
N ILE A 52 14.16 -3.97 21.75
CA ILE A 52 12.79 -4.12 21.27
C ILE A 52 12.38 -5.59 21.36
N VAL A 53 11.20 -5.86 21.90
CA VAL A 53 10.62 -7.21 21.91
C VAL A 53 9.84 -7.47 20.61
N PRO A 54 9.79 -8.73 20.11
CA PRO A 54 9.03 -9.09 18.91
C PRO A 54 7.56 -8.65 18.92
N GLU A 55 6.93 -8.64 20.09
CA GLU A 55 5.52 -8.30 20.31
C GLU A 55 5.25 -6.79 20.40
N ALA A 56 6.30 -5.96 20.38
CA ALA A 56 6.14 -4.52 20.58
C ALA A 56 5.23 -3.88 19.49
N PRO A 57 4.45 -2.85 19.83
CA PRO A 57 3.59 -2.15 18.87
C PRO A 57 4.31 -1.76 17.59
N VAL A 58 3.61 -1.89 16.45
CA VAL A 58 4.14 -1.67 15.11
C VAL A 58 3.53 -0.42 14.50
N TYR A 59 4.35 0.33 13.76
CA TYR A 59 3.91 1.43 12.91
C TYR A 59 4.52 1.27 11.52
N ILE A 60 3.67 1.33 10.50
CA ILE A 60 4.09 1.17 9.11
C ILE A 60 4.02 2.51 8.38
N ARG A 61 5.09 2.84 7.64
CA ARG A 61 5.10 3.94 6.68
C ARG A 61 5.33 3.42 5.28
N VAL A 62 4.52 3.84 4.33
CA VAL A 62 4.64 3.51 2.92
C VAL A 62 4.97 4.78 2.14
N PHE A 63 5.94 4.70 1.24
CA PHE A 63 6.38 5.79 0.39
C PHE A 63 6.26 5.38 -1.07
N LYS A 64 5.28 5.97 -1.78
CA LYS A 64 4.94 5.57 -3.15
C LYS A 64 6.09 5.84 -4.13
N GLU A 65 6.64 7.05 -4.14
CA GLU A 65 7.71 7.42 -5.07
C GLU A 65 9.02 6.62 -4.85
N GLU A 66 9.35 6.32 -3.60
CA GLU A 66 10.50 5.50 -3.25
C GLU A 66 10.23 4.00 -3.45
N SER A 67 8.95 3.59 -3.51
CA SER A 67 8.52 2.19 -3.50
C SER A 67 9.09 1.45 -2.29
N GLU A 68 8.91 2.04 -1.11
CA GLU A 68 9.42 1.52 0.16
C GLU A 68 8.32 1.41 1.21
N LEU A 69 8.37 0.34 2.01
CA LEU A 69 7.58 0.13 3.21
C LEU A 69 8.53 0.03 4.39
N GLU A 70 8.36 0.88 5.39
CA GLU A 70 9.13 0.84 6.63
C GLU A 70 8.30 0.22 7.75
N VAL A 71 8.93 -0.68 8.51
CA VAL A 71 8.40 -1.20 9.77
C VAL A 71 9.14 -0.55 10.93
N TRP A 72 8.38 0.15 11.76
CA TRP A 72 8.83 0.76 13.00
C TRP A 72 8.25 0.00 14.18
N LYS A 73 9.02 -0.16 15.26
CA LYS A 73 8.53 -0.77 16.50
C LYS A 73 8.81 0.10 17.71
N ALA A 74 7.89 0.10 18.67
CA ALA A 74 8.03 0.82 19.91
C ALA A 74 9.17 0.22 20.77
N ARG A 75 9.99 1.09 21.35
CA ARG A 75 10.86 0.76 22.49
C ARG A 75 10.07 0.85 23.80
N PRO A 76 10.61 0.33 24.92
CA PRO A 76 10.00 0.46 26.24
C PRO A 76 9.70 1.91 26.67
N ASN A 77 10.44 2.88 26.15
CA ASN A 77 10.21 4.31 26.40
C ASN A 77 9.11 4.94 25.51
N GLY A 78 8.38 4.14 24.74
CA GLY A 78 7.32 4.56 23.82
C GLY A 78 7.82 5.22 22.51
N ARG A 79 9.14 5.30 22.29
CA ARG A 79 9.73 5.87 21.07
C ARG A 79 10.00 4.78 20.04
N TYR A 80 9.61 5.03 18.80
CA TYR A 80 9.70 4.05 17.74
C TYR A 80 11.08 4.06 17.08
N ALA A 81 11.60 2.86 16.81
CA ALA A 81 12.83 2.62 16.07
C ALA A 81 12.51 2.04 14.70
N LEU A 82 13.30 2.41 13.68
CA LEU A 82 13.24 1.73 12.40
C LEU A 82 13.83 0.35 12.61
N VAL A 83 13.03 -0.67 12.30
CA VAL A 83 13.49 -2.05 12.32
C VAL A 83 14.00 -2.42 10.95
N LYS A 84 13.21 -2.14 9.90
CA LYS A 84 13.55 -2.55 8.54
C LYS A 84 12.79 -1.73 7.50
N THR A 85 13.44 -1.56 6.35
CA THR A 85 12.85 -1.00 5.13
C THR A 85 12.75 -2.09 4.08
N PHE A 86 11.56 -2.27 3.51
CA PHE A 86 11.23 -3.28 2.53
C PHE A 86 10.98 -2.61 1.18
N PRO A 87 11.61 -3.08 0.09
CA PRO A 87 11.29 -2.61 -1.25
C PRO A 87 9.93 -3.17 -1.69
N ILE A 88 9.06 -2.32 -2.24
CA ILE A 88 7.74 -2.68 -2.78
C ILE A 88 7.90 -3.02 -4.26
N CYS A 89 7.47 -4.21 -4.68
CA CYS A 89 7.55 -4.65 -6.08
C CYS A 89 6.72 -3.73 -6.99
N ASN A 90 5.47 -3.48 -6.60
CA ASN A 90 4.55 -2.68 -7.38
C ASN A 90 3.46 -2.05 -6.52
N TRP A 91 2.95 -0.92 -6.97
CA TRP A 91 1.82 -0.18 -6.42
C TRP A 91 1.11 0.56 -7.56
N GLY A 92 -0.19 0.84 -7.40
CA GLY A 92 -1.02 1.34 -8.50
C GLY A 92 -0.95 2.84 -8.74
N GLY A 93 -0.92 3.24 -10.02
CA GLY A 93 -1.20 4.60 -10.45
C GLY A 93 -0.01 5.55 -10.33
N THR A 94 -0.30 6.78 -9.90
CA THR A 94 0.64 7.90 -9.75
C THR A 94 0.55 8.51 -8.35
N LEU A 95 1.26 9.62 -8.10
CA LEU A 95 1.13 10.40 -6.87
C LEU A 95 -0.23 11.12 -6.82
N GLY A 96 -0.88 11.01 -5.67
CA GLY A 96 -2.24 11.46 -5.40
C GLY A 96 -3.10 10.37 -4.74
N PRO A 97 -4.17 10.76 -4.06
CA PRO A 97 -5.07 9.83 -3.39
C PRO A 97 -5.98 9.08 -4.39
N LYS A 98 -6.28 7.83 -4.06
CA LYS A 98 -7.30 7.00 -4.73
C LYS A 98 -8.68 7.64 -4.61
N GLN A 99 -9.41 7.75 -5.72
CA GLN A 99 -10.73 8.40 -5.77
C GLN A 99 -11.87 7.40 -5.97
N THR A 100 -11.73 6.46 -6.90
CA THR A 100 -12.84 5.60 -7.30
C THR A 100 -12.42 4.14 -7.47
N GLN A 101 -13.38 3.23 -7.39
CA GLN A 101 -13.15 1.83 -7.72
C GLN A 101 -12.68 1.71 -9.18
N GLY A 102 -11.61 0.94 -9.41
CA GLY A 102 -11.06 0.73 -10.75
C GLY A 102 -10.12 1.81 -11.27
N ASP A 103 -9.89 2.92 -10.55
CA ASP A 103 -8.93 3.96 -10.96
C ASP A 103 -7.45 3.53 -10.95
N ARG A 104 -7.17 2.29 -10.49
CA ARG A 104 -5.83 1.70 -10.37
C ARG A 104 -4.86 2.53 -9.52
N MET A 105 -5.37 3.39 -8.64
CA MET A 105 -4.54 4.20 -7.73
C MET A 105 -4.35 3.50 -6.39
N SER A 106 -3.13 3.49 -5.88
CA SER A 106 -2.90 3.26 -4.44
C SER A 106 -3.22 4.53 -3.65
N PRO A 107 -3.87 4.42 -2.48
CA PRO A 107 -4.33 5.57 -1.72
C PRO A 107 -3.18 6.33 -1.06
N GLU A 108 -3.45 7.54 -0.58
CA GLU A 108 -2.56 8.36 0.26
C GLU A 108 -3.38 8.80 1.47
N GLY A 109 -2.85 8.69 2.68
CA GLY A 109 -3.66 8.87 3.88
C GLY A 109 -3.17 8.09 5.10
N PHE A 110 -4.03 8.08 6.12
CA PHE A 110 -3.80 7.39 7.39
C PHE A 110 -4.78 6.23 7.51
N TYR A 111 -4.23 5.03 7.62
CA TYR A 111 -4.99 3.78 7.66
C TYR A 111 -4.53 2.91 8.83
N ALA A 112 -5.16 1.77 9.04
CA ALA A 112 -4.78 0.85 10.09
C ALA A 112 -5.17 -0.60 9.74
N ALA A 113 -4.20 -1.50 9.86
CA ALA A 113 -4.46 -2.94 9.77
C ALA A 113 -5.05 -3.42 11.11
N THR A 114 -6.11 -4.23 11.04
CA THR A 114 -6.82 -4.75 12.22
C THR A 114 -6.74 -6.28 12.24
N PRO A 115 -7.05 -6.94 13.38
CA PRO A 115 -7.06 -8.41 13.44
C PRO A 115 -7.97 -9.04 12.38
N GLY A 116 -9.16 -8.48 12.15
CA GLY A 116 -10.07 -8.94 11.10
C GLY A 116 -9.63 -8.59 9.66
N GLY A 117 -8.60 -7.77 9.50
CA GLY A 117 -8.00 -7.43 8.21
C GLY A 117 -6.88 -8.37 7.78
N MET A 118 -6.44 -9.31 8.63
CA MET A 118 -5.43 -10.31 8.31
C MET A 118 -6.00 -11.36 7.35
N LYS A 119 -5.22 -11.76 6.34
CA LYS A 119 -5.61 -12.73 5.32
C LYS A 119 -4.48 -13.75 5.07
N PRO A 120 -4.36 -14.78 5.92
CA PRO A 120 -3.32 -15.80 5.78
C PRO A 120 -3.50 -16.64 4.50
N ASP A 121 -4.74 -16.92 4.11
CA ASP A 121 -5.14 -17.67 2.91
C ASP A 121 -5.26 -16.78 1.65
N SER A 122 -4.31 -15.86 1.48
CA SER A 122 -4.29 -14.99 0.31
C SER A 122 -3.83 -15.74 -0.93
N LYS A 123 -4.60 -15.63 -2.02
CA LYS A 123 -4.21 -16.14 -3.36
C LYS A 123 -2.92 -15.52 -3.92
N TYR A 124 -2.41 -14.48 -3.28
CA TYR A 124 -1.19 -13.77 -3.62
C TYR A 124 -0.10 -13.97 -2.56
N HIS A 125 -0.14 -15.08 -1.80
CA HIS A 125 0.79 -15.42 -0.71
C HIS A 125 0.79 -14.42 0.45
N LEU A 126 -0.01 -14.68 1.48
CA LEU A 126 -0.26 -13.79 2.64
C LEU A 126 -0.76 -12.39 2.25
N ALA A 127 -1.65 -11.82 3.06
CA ALA A 127 -2.01 -10.42 2.90
C ALA A 127 -2.58 -9.84 4.19
N PHE A 128 -2.58 -8.52 4.28
CA PHE A 128 -3.45 -7.82 5.23
C PHE A 128 -4.03 -6.56 4.60
N ASN A 129 -5.27 -6.25 4.97
CA ASN A 129 -5.99 -5.07 4.52
C ASN A 129 -5.54 -3.87 5.34
N ILE A 130 -5.16 -2.77 4.66
CA ILE A 130 -4.75 -1.55 5.35
C ILE A 130 -5.94 -0.77 5.91
N GLY A 131 -7.17 -1.02 5.47
CA GLY A 131 -8.38 -0.33 5.94
C GLY A 131 -8.87 0.81 5.05
N TYR A 132 -8.53 0.80 3.75
CA TYR A 132 -9.13 1.70 2.75
C TYR A 132 -10.49 1.17 2.27
N PRO A 133 -11.49 2.06 2.04
CA PRO A 133 -11.49 3.49 2.37
C PRO A 133 -11.68 3.70 3.87
N ASN A 134 -11.00 4.69 4.45
CA ASN A 134 -11.26 5.08 5.84
C ASN A 134 -12.51 5.98 5.95
N ALA A 135 -12.84 6.47 7.15
CA ALA A 135 -14.01 7.32 7.33
C ALA A 135 -13.95 8.63 6.52
N LEU A 136 -12.77 9.28 6.48
CA LEU A 136 -12.58 10.49 5.68
C LEU A 136 -12.72 10.22 4.19
N ASP A 137 -12.16 9.12 3.69
CA ASP A 137 -12.30 8.75 2.28
C ASP A 137 -13.77 8.61 1.90
N ARG A 138 -14.56 7.92 2.73
CA ARG A 138 -16.01 7.77 2.52
C ARG A 138 -16.75 9.11 2.54
N ALA A 139 -16.41 10.01 3.46
CA ALA A 139 -17.03 11.34 3.55
C ALA A 139 -16.66 12.29 2.40
N LEU A 140 -15.52 12.02 1.75
CA LEU A 140 -15.09 12.67 0.50
C LEU A 140 -15.70 12.02 -0.75
N GLY A 141 -16.55 10.99 -0.60
CA GLY A 141 -17.19 10.29 -1.71
C GLY A 141 -16.27 9.31 -2.44
N ARG A 142 -15.13 8.94 -1.84
CA ARG A 142 -14.20 7.99 -2.46
C ARG A 142 -14.71 6.57 -2.36
N THR A 143 -14.48 5.78 -3.42
CA THR A 143 -14.98 4.40 -3.53
C THR A 143 -13.86 3.39 -3.81
N GLY A 144 -14.20 2.11 -3.67
CA GLY A 144 -13.27 0.99 -3.73
C GLY A 144 -13.16 0.28 -2.39
N ALA A 145 -12.34 -0.76 -2.33
CA ALA A 145 -12.11 -1.58 -1.14
C ALA A 145 -10.81 -2.37 -1.30
N TYR A 146 -10.42 -3.08 -0.24
CA TYR A 146 -9.38 -4.10 -0.25
C TYR A 146 -8.02 -3.62 -0.80
N ILE A 147 -7.55 -2.47 -0.32
CA ILE A 147 -6.14 -2.11 -0.53
C ILE A 147 -5.33 -2.95 0.44
N MET A 148 -4.57 -3.90 -0.11
CA MET A 148 -3.80 -4.87 0.66
C MET A 148 -2.31 -4.55 0.60
N VAL A 149 -1.57 -5.05 1.58
CA VAL A 149 -0.15 -5.41 1.42
C VAL A 149 -0.11 -6.93 1.28
N HIS A 150 0.51 -7.45 0.22
CA HIS A 150 0.48 -8.89 -0.08
C HIS A 150 1.78 -9.38 -0.75
N GLY A 151 2.01 -10.69 -0.83
CA GLY A 151 3.08 -11.31 -1.64
C GLY A 151 2.77 -11.25 -3.13
N ASP A 152 3.42 -12.06 -3.98
CA ASP A 152 3.27 -12.00 -5.45
C ASP A 152 3.43 -10.56 -6.00
N CYS A 153 4.62 -10.26 -6.55
CA CYS A 153 5.00 -8.93 -7.03
C CYS A 153 4.05 -8.28 -8.09
N ARG A 154 2.98 -8.96 -8.51
CA ARG A 154 1.95 -8.45 -9.43
C ARG A 154 0.86 -7.68 -8.67
N SER A 155 0.64 -6.42 -9.03
CA SER A 155 -0.45 -5.60 -8.49
C SER A 155 -0.94 -4.55 -9.50
N VAL A 156 -2.22 -4.17 -9.35
CA VAL A 156 -2.86 -3.06 -10.08
C VAL A 156 -3.15 -1.87 -9.14
N GLY A 157 -3.10 -2.06 -7.81
CA GLY A 157 -3.56 -1.04 -6.83
C GLY A 157 -3.14 -1.28 -5.37
N CYS A 158 -2.87 -2.53 -4.99
CA CYS A 158 -2.31 -2.91 -3.71
C CYS A 158 -0.79 -2.66 -3.63
N PHE A 159 -0.21 -2.78 -2.45
CA PHE A 159 1.24 -2.78 -2.27
C PHE A 159 1.76 -4.22 -2.36
N ALA A 160 2.23 -4.61 -3.54
CA ALA A 160 2.77 -5.95 -3.76
C ALA A 160 4.21 -6.05 -3.30
N MET A 161 4.49 -7.09 -2.53
CA MET A 161 5.79 -7.48 -2.02
C MET A 161 6.20 -8.81 -2.64
N SER A 162 7.46 -9.22 -2.49
CA SER A 162 7.79 -10.62 -2.76
C SER A 162 7.36 -11.50 -1.58
N ASP A 163 7.17 -12.78 -1.85
CA ASP A 163 6.69 -13.76 -0.87
C ASP A 163 7.53 -13.78 0.41
N LYS A 164 8.85 -13.70 0.25
CA LYS A 164 9.78 -13.63 1.38
C LYS A 164 9.61 -12.35 2.22
N LEU A 165 9.35 -11.22 1.58
CA LEU A 165 9.22 -9.94 2.28
C LEU A 165 7.87 -9.85 2.98
N ILE A 166 6.78 -10.31 2.36
CA ILE A 166 5.46 -10.31 3.02
C ILE A 166 5.42 -11.27 4.20
N GLU A 167 6.10 -12.43 4.17
CA GLU A 167 6.15 -13.32 5.34
C GLU A 167 6.66 -12.61 6.59
N GLU A 168 7.73 -11.82 6.44
CA GLU A 168 8.31 -11.06 7.53
C GLU A 168 7.43 -9.87 7.96
N ILE A 169 6.88 -9.11 6.99
CA ILE A 169 5.96 -8.00 7.30
C ILE A 169 4.70 -8.53 8.00
N TYR A 170 4.15 -9.64 7.51
CA TYR A 170 2.98 -10.30 8.07
C TYR A 170 3.25 -10.77 9.50
N ALA A 171 4.41 -11.37 9.77
CA ALA A 171 4.81 -11.75 11.13
C ALA A 171 4.85 -10.54 12.07
N PHE A 172 5.44 -9.41 11.66
CA PHE A 172 5.43 -8.20 12.47
C PHE A 172 4.01 -7.74 12.84
N VAL A 173 3.12 -7.68 11.86
CA VAL A 173 1.72 -7.23 12.06
C VAL A 173 0.95 -8.24 12.90
N ARG A 174 1.07 -9.53 12.59
CA ARG A 174 0.44 -10.64 13.34
C ARG A 174 0.83 -10.60 14.81
N ASP A 175 2.13 -10.53 15.10
CA ASP A 175 2.64 -10.65 16.48
C ASP A 175 2.21 -9.45 17.32
N ALA A 176 2.24 -8.24 16.76
CA ALA A 176 1.78 -7.04 17.47
C ALA A 176 0.27 -7.06 17.74
N LEU A 177 -0.55 -7.46 16.75
CA LEU A 177 -2.00 -7.61 16.93
C LEU A 177 -2.35 -8.72 17.92
N ALA A 178 -1.65 -9.85 17.86
CA ALA A 178 -1.83 -10.97 18.80
C ALA A 178 -1.43 -10.59 20.23
N ALA A 179 -0.46 -9.69 20.40
CA ALA A 179 -0.06 -9.12 21.68
C ALA A 179 -1.00 -8.04 22.23
N GLY A 180 -2.09 -7.73 21.51
CA GLY A 180 -3.13 -6.82 21.97
C GLY A 180 -3.05 -5.40 21.42
N GLU A 181 -2.19 -5.12 20.42
CA GLU A 181 -2.30 -3.88 19.66
C GLU A 181 -3.66 -3.87 18.92
N PRO A 182 -4.55 -2.90 19.17
CA PRO A 182 -5.91 -2.94 18.61
C PRO A 182 -5.92 -2.80 17.08
N SER A 183 -4.93 -2.10 16.55
CA SER A 183 -4.70 -1.94 15.11
C SER A 183 -3.29 -1.41 14.88
N VAL A 184 -2.60 -1.90 13.86
CA VAL A 184 -1.29 -1.40 13.42
C VAL A 184 -1.50 -0.20 12.49
N PRO A 185 -1.05 1.03 12.83
CA PRO A 185 -1.22 2.18 11.95
C PRO A 185 -0.36 2.02 10.68
N VAL A 186 -0.97 2.30 9.53
CA VAL A 186 -0.34 2.25 8.20
C VAL A 186 -0.51 3.60 7.54
N HIS A 187 0.56 4.40 7.53
CA HIS A 187 0.55 5.73 6.91
C HIS A 187 1.14 5.65 5.50
N VAL A 188 0.37 6.12 4.52
CA VAL A 188 0.78 6.08 3.11
C VAL A 188 1.05 7.50 2.62
N PHE A 189 2.30 7.75 2.26
CA PHE A 189 2.80 9.03 1.78
C PHE A 189 3.09 8.98 0.27
N PRO A 190 2.93 10.12 -0.45
CA PRO A 190 3.31 10.20 -1.86
C PRO A 190 4.81 9.97 -2.06
N PHE A 191 5.63 10.51 -1.16
CA PHE A 191 7.08 10.42 -1.15
C PHE A 191 7.59 10.72 0.26
N ARG A 192 8.90 10.59 0.50
CA ARG A 192 9.49 11.10 1.75
C ARG A 192 9.30 12.61 1.81
N MET A 193 8.48 13.09 2.74
CA MET A 193 7.92 14.45 2.75
C MET A 193 8.93 15.54 3.18
N THR A 194 10.15 15.53 2.62
CA THR A 194 11.17 16.56 2.84
C THR A 194 10.77 17.87 2.16
N ALA A 195 11.31 19.01 2.62
CA ALA A 195 11.04 20.31 1.99
C ALA A 195 11.45 20.32 0.49
N SER A 196 12.55 19.65 0.14
CA SER A 196 12.99 19.50 -1.26
C SER A 196 11.97 18.74 -2.11
N ASN A 197 11.45 17.61 -1.59
CA ASN A 197 10.46 16.81 -2.31
C ASN A 197 9.11 17.53 -2.46
N ILE A 198 8.67 18.25 -1.43
CA ILE A 198 7.48 19.13 -1.51
C ILE A 198 7.65 20.18 -2.61
N LYS A 199 8.83 20.82 -2.68
CA LYS A 199 9.12 21.81 -3.73
C LYS A 199 9.15 21.18 -5.12
N ARG A 200 9.77 20.01 -5.26
CA ARG A 200 9.88 19.26 -6.52
C ARG A 200 8.51 18.86 -7.09
N HIS A 201 7.53 18.63 -6.23
CA HIS A 201 6.17 18.25 -6.62
C HIS A 201 5.15 19.40 -6.50
N ALA A 202 5.61 20.65 -6.53
CA ALA A 202 4.75 21.82 -6.35
C ALA A 202 3.65 21.97 -7.41
N ASP A 203 3.82 21.40 -8.60
CA ASP A 203 2.86 21.45 -9.70
C ASP A 203 1.90 20.25 -9.73
N ASN A 204 2.04 19.30 -8.79
CA ASN A 204 1.17 18.13 -8.76
C ASN A 204 -0.29 18.53 -8.38
N PRO A 205 -1.31 18.06 -9.12
CA PRO A 205 -2.72 18.37 -8.82
C PRO A 205 -3.17 17.99 -7.41
N ALA A 206 -2.58 16.94 -6.82
CA ALA A 206 -2.92 16.45 -5.48
C ALA A 206 -2.22 17.22 -4.35
N ARG A 207 -1.36 18.19 -4.64
CA ARG A 207 -0.52 18.89 -3.63
C ARG A 207 -1.29 19.45 -2.44
N THR A 208 -2.52 19.89 -2.65
CA THR A 208 -3.38 20.48 -1.61
C THR A 208 -3.84 19.46 -0.58
N THR A 209 -3.77 18.16 -0.92
CA THR A 209 -4.13 17.06 -0.02
C THR A 209 -3.00 16.65 0.92
N TRP A 210 -1.76 17.12 0.66
CA TRP A 210 -0.57 16.63 1.34
C TRP A 210 -0.20 17.38 2.62
N ALA A 211 -0.82 18.52 2.92
CA ALA A 211 -0.56 19.29 4.14
C ALA A 211 -0.66 18.46 5.44
N PRO A 212 -1.74 17.69 5.69
CA PRO A 212 -1.81 16.85 6.88
C PRO A 212 -0.80 15.69 6.86
N LEU A 213 -0.49 15.14 5.68
CA LEU A 213 0.54 14.10 5.53
C LEU A 213 1.93 14.64 5.90
N LYS A 214 2.27 15.86 5.45
CA LYS A 214 3.51 16.55 5.79
C LYS A 214 3.61 16.76 7.30
N GLN A 215 2.53 17.24 7.93
CA GLN A 215 2.48 17.46 9.36
C GLN A 215 2.73 16.15 10.13
N ALA A 216 2.04 15.07 9.80
CA ALA A 216 2.26 13.77 10.44
C ALA A 216 3.68 13.23 10.22
N TYR A 217 4.24 13.42 9.02
CA TYR A 217 5.61 13.02 8.73
C TYR A 217 6.63 13.78 9.60
N ASP A 218 6.50 15.10 9.70
CA ASP A 218 7.39 15.95 10.50
C ASP A 218 7.26 15.65 11.99
N ASP A 219 6.02 15.53 12.48
CA ASP A 219 5.74 15.25 13.89
C ASP A 219 6.35 13.91 14.32
N PHE A 220 6.26 12.89 13.47
CA PHE A 220 6.91 11.61 13.73
C PHE A 220 8.44 11.74 13.72
N ALA A 221 9.01 12.51 12.80
CA ALA A 221 10.46 12.72 12.74
C ALA A 221 10.99 13.41 14.02
N GLU A 222 10.23 14.34 14.59
CA GLU A 222 10.56 15.09 15.80
C GLU A 222 10.33 14.28 17.09
N THR A 223 9.23 13.53 17.16
CA THR A 223 8.81 12.87 18.41
C THR A 223 9.19 11.40 18.47
N ARG A 224 9.32 10.72 17.33
CA ARG A 224 9.35 9.25 17.19
C ARG A 224 8.16 8.55 17.87
N GLU A 225 7.01 9.23 17.94
CA GLU A 225 5.72 8.64 18.30
C GLU A 225 4.81 8.66 17.08
N PRO A 226 4.10 7.57 16.74
CA PRO A 226 3.09 7.57 15.69
C PRO A 226 2.10 8.73 15.90
N PRO A 227 1.90 9.60 14.90
CA PRO A 227 1.02 10.76 15.03
C PRO A 227 -0.41 10.32 15.35
N LYS A 228 -1.05 11.00 16.30
CA LYS A 228 -2.48 10.82 16.58
C LYS A 228 -3.29 11.54 15.51
N VAL A 229 -4.08 10.79 14.76
CA VAL A 229 -4.89 11.32 13.67
C VAL A 229 -6.36 11.29 14.06
N GLY A 230 -6.99 12.46 14.03
CA GLY A 230 -8.44 12.61 14.05
C GLY A 230 -8.95 13.18 12.73
N MET A 231 -10.25 13.36 12.62
CA MET A 231 -10.88 13.95 11.44
C MET A 231 -12.11 14.77 11.81
N CYS A 232 -12.29 15.87 11.09
CA CYS A 232 -13.42 16.80 11.22
C CYS A 232 -13.46 17.68 9.96
N SER A 233 -14.62 18.25 9.63
CA SER A 233 -14.82 19.15 8.48
C SER A 233 -14.16 18.65 7.18
N LYS A 234 -14.29 17.35 6.92
CA LYS A 234 -13.75 16.62 5.76
C LYS A 234 -12.24 16.79 5.57
N ARG A 235 -11.49 16.84 6.67
CA ARG A 235 -10.02 16.85 6.67
C ARG A 235 -9.46 16.07 7.85
N TYR A 236 -8.21 15.65 7.72
CA TYR A 236 -7.44 15.14 8.85
C TYR A 236 -7.05 16.27 9.80
N VAL A 237 -6.93 15.93 11.07
CA VAL A 237 -6.28 16.73 12.10
C VAL A 237 -5.23 15.88 12.78
N VAL A 238 -3.98 16.38 12.80
CA VAL A 238 -2.82 15.64 13.30
C VAL A 238 -2.39 16.23 14.64
N ASN A 239 -2.17 15.35 15.62
CA ASN A 239 -1.67 15.66 16.96
C ASN A 239 -2.38 16.86 17.60
N SER A 240 -3.71 16.85 17.61
CA SER A 240 -4.43 17.95 18.27
C SER A 240 -4.31 17.88 19.80
N LEU A 241 -4.16 19.04 20.46
CA LEU A 241 -4.26 19.17 21.91
C LEU A 241 -5.67 18.84 22.41
N THR A 242 -6.68 19.31 21.67
CA THR A 242 -8.08 19.00 21.93
C THR A 242 -8.40 17.68 21.24
N PRO A 243 -8.98 16.68 21.92
CA PRO A 243 -9.38 15.44 21.26
C PRO A 243 -10.29 15.73 20.07
N VAL A 244 -9.84 15.34 18.87
CA VAL A 244 -10.66 15.34 17.66
C VAL A 244 -11.15 13.91 17.45
N GLY A 245 -12.46 13.76 17.25
CA GLY A 245 -13.07 12.46 17.01
C GLY A 245 -12.69 11.85 15.65
N MET A 246 -13.36 10.75 15.34
CA MET A 246 -13.20 10.02 14.07
C MET A 246 -14.32 10.31 13.06
N ASP A 247 -15.20 11.28 13.34
CA ASP A 247 -16.27 11.69 12.44
C ASP A 247 -15.80 12.83 11.52
N PRO A 248 -15.55 12.56 10.23
CA PRO A 248 -15.12 13.58 9.28
C PRO A 248 -16.20 14.62 8.98
N ASN A 249 -17.49 14.37 9.29
CA ASN A 249 -18.56 15.34 9.03
C ASN A 249 -18.78 16.31 10.21
N ALA A 250 -18.25 15.99 11.39
CA ALA A 250 -18.32 16.86 12.56
C ALA A 250 -17.54 18.17 12.35
N ALA A 251 -17.97 19.24 13.00
CA ALA A 251 -17.23 20.50 13.03
C ALA A 251 -15.88 20.31 13.76
N CYS A 252 -14.84 20.97 13.27
CA CYS A 252 -13.57 21.00 13.98
C CYS A 252 -13.65 21.88 15.24
N PRO A 253 -12.91 21.54 16.31
CA PRO A 253 -12.84 22.40 17.48
C PRO A 253 -12.18 23.74 17.13
N THR A 254 -12.59 24.81 17.81
CA THR A 254 -12.13 26.19 17.60
C THR A 254 -10.64 26.36 17.87
N LEU A 255 -10.10 25.57 18.81
CA LEU A 255 -8.68 25.53 19.15
C LEU A 255 -8.10 24.15 18.82
N ILE A 256 -7.43 24.08 17.67
CA ILE A 256 -6.60 22.95 17.29
C ILE A 256 -5.17 23.29 17.73
N GLY A 257 -4.90 23.18 19.02
CA GLY A 257 -3.53 23.22 19.51
C GLY A 257 -2.74 21.98 19.06
N LYS A 258 -1.41 21.99 19.18
CA LYS A 258 -0.55 20.86 18.77
C LYS A 258 0.03 20.12 19.98
N ARG A 259 -0.31 18.84 20.14
CA ARG A 259 0.22 17.96 21.19
C ARG A 259 1.50 17.32 20.69
N LEU A 260 2.63 17.98 20.91
CA LEU A 260 3.94 17.37 20.74
C LEU A 260 4.62 17.18 22.09
N ALA A 261 5.17 15.99 22.30
CA ALA A 261 6.17 15.73 23.32
C ALA A 261 7.53 15.57 22.63
N PRO A 262 8.19 16.69 22.24
CA PRO A 262 9.43 16.64 21.47
C PRO A 262 10.53 15.93 22.25
N LEU A 263 11.44 15.30 21.52
CA LEU A 263 12.60 14.66 22.12
C LEU A 263 13.53 15.72 22.76
N SER A 264 14.10 15.41 23.93
CA SER A 264 15.19 16.24 24.46
C SER A 264 16.37 16.28 23.48
N PRO A 265 17.18 17.35 23.42
CA PRO A 265 18.32 17.42 22.50
C PRO A 265 19.27 16.23 22.63
N ARG A 266 19.49 15.74 23.85
CA ARG A 266 20.30 14.55 24.13
C ARG A 266 19.69 13.29 23.52
N MET A 267 18.39 13.08 23.69
CA MET A 267 17.68 11.94 23.10
C MET A 267 17.65 12.02 21.58
N SER A 268 17.37 13.20 21.02
CA SER A 268 17.38 13.44 19.57
C SER A 268 18.75 13.09 18.96
N LYS A 269 19.85 13.58 19.57
CA LYS A 269 21.22 13.24 19.14
C LYS A 269 21.53 11.74 19.28
N ARG A 270 21.09 11.09 20.36
CA ARG A 270 21.27 9.65 20.55
C ARG A 270 20.51 8.85 19.50
N LEU A 271 19.27 9.23 19.18
CA LEU A 271 18.46 8.58 18.16
C LEU A 271 19.05 8.79 16.76
N ALA A 272 19.49 10.00 16.42
CA ALA A 272 20.16 10.26 15.15
C ALA A 272 21.46 9.47 14.97
N LYS A 273 22.15 9.12 16.07
CA LYS A 273 23.35 8.27 16.04
C LYS A 273 23.02 6.78 15.91
N ASN A 274 21.96 6.32 16.58
CA ASN A 274 21.70 4.89 16.79
C ASN A 274 20.65 4.32 15.82
N ASP A 275 19.79 5.15 15.25
CA ASP A 275 18.83 4.76 14.23
C ASP A 275 19.22 5.39 12.89
N PRO A 276 19.21 4.62 11.80
CA PRO A 276 19.65 5.09 10.50
C PRO A 276 18.71 6.18 9.94
N SER A 277 19.23 6.92 8.96
CA SER A 277 18.55 8.06 8.31
C SER A 277 17.14 7.72 7.83
N LEU A 278 16.21 8.67 7.98
CA LEU A 278 14.85 8.63 7.40
C LEU A 278 14.85 8.89 5.88
N GLU A 279 16.01 8.78 5.23
CA GLU A 279 16.16 8.88 3.79
C GLU A 279 15.97 7.51 3.13
N ALA A 280 15.77 7.50 1.81
CA ALA A 280 15.56 6.26 1.07
C ALA A 280 16.83 5.41 1.12
N GLN A 281 16.69 4.13 1.43
CA GLN A 281 17.82 3.20 1.56
C GLN A 281 17.80 2.11 0.47
N GLY A 282 16.69 2.01 -0.27
CA GLY A 282 16.44 0.98 -1.27
C GLY A 282 16.69 1.41 -2.71
N LYS A 283 16.87 0.41 -3.56
CA LYS A 283 16.90 0.57 -5.02
C LYS A 283 15.47 0.76 -5.53
N LYS A 284 15.15 1.90 -6.14
CA LYS A 284 13.85 2.14 -6.76
C LYS A 284 13.58 1.05 -7.81
N MET A 285 12.47 0.33 -7.65
CA MET A 285 12.05 -0.70 -8.60
C MET A 285 11.00 -0.19 -9.59
N LYS A 286 10.40 0.99 -9.33
CA LYS A 286 9.45 1.67 -10.19
C LYS A 286 9.75 3.18 -10.22
N SER A 287 9.69 3.81 -11.40
CA SER A 287 9.66 5.28 -11.54
C SER A 287 8.21 5.75 -11.61
N ALA A 288 7.90 6.88 -10.97
CA ALA A 288 6.54 7.43 -10.90
C ALA A 288 5.92 7.77 -12.28
N GLU A 289 6.77 7.90 -13.31
CA GLU A 289 6.40 8.30 -14.67
C GLU A 289 6.05 7.12 -15.59
N ALA A 290 6.43 5.87 -15.25
CA ALA A 290 6.31 4.72 -16.15
C ALA A 290 4.91 4.08 -16.22
N SER A 291 3.89 4.62 -15.54
CA SER A 291 2.54 4.03 -15.50
C SER A 291 1.66 4.37 -16.72
N SER A 292 2.15 5.08 -17.74
CA SER A 292 1.34 5.52 -18.89
C SER A 292 1.29 4.57 -20.09
N SER A 293 2.02 3.44 -20.09
CA SER A 293 2.25 2.66 -21.34
C SER A 293 1.92 1.16 -21.28
N ILE A 294 0.90 0.73 -20.51
CA ILE A 294 0.32 -0.60 -20.70
C ILE A 294 -1.09 -0.46 -21.29
N GLY A 295 -1.13 -0.04 -22.54
CA GLY A 295 -2.32 -0.02 -23.39
C GLY A 295 -1.92 -0.35 -24.81
N GLY A 296 -2.04 -1.62 -25.20
CA GLY A 296 -1.90 -2.03 -26.60
C GLY A 296 -0.98 -3.22 -26.83
N PHE A 297 -1.38 -4.41 -26.37
CA PHE A 297 -0.95 -5.66 -27.01
C PHE A 297 -2.20 -6.52 -27.24
N PHE A 298 -3.04 -6.06 -28.16
CA PHE A 298 -4.02 -6.92 -28.81
C PHE A 298 -3.46 -7.30 -30.19
N THR A 299 -3.36 -8.62 -30.34
CA THR A 299 -3.14 -9.43 -31.52
C THR A 299 -3.68 -8.86 -32.83
N SER A 300 -2.85 -8.88 -33.88
CA SER A 300 -3.31 -9.36 -35.18
C SER A 300 -2.23 -10.24 -35.82
N LEU A 301 -2.59 -11.51 -36.01
CA LEU A 301 -1.94 -12.40 -36.96
C LEU A 301 -2.33 -11.93 -38.36
N SER A 302 -1.34 -11.67 -39.21
CA SER A 302 -1.54 -11.65 -40.66
C SER A 302 -0.33 -12.31 -41.33
N TRP A 303 -0.63 -13.39 -42.05
CA TRP A 303 0.30 -14.14 -42.88
C TRP A 303 0.87 -13.28 -44.01
N GLY A 304 2.08 -13.62 -44.43
CA GLY A 304 2.89 -12.81 -45.34
C GLY A 304 2.47 -12.85 -46.81
N SER A 305 2.98 -11.88 -47.54
CA SER A 305 3.52 -12.05 -48.89
C SER A 305 4.50 -10.91 -49.20
N THR A 306 5.66 -11.30 -49.74
CA THR A 306 6.62 -10.53 -50.55
C THR A 306 5.93 -9.54 -51.52
N THR A 307 6.44 -8.37 -51.89
CA THR A 307 7.75 -8.05 -52.51
C THR A 307 7.85 -6.53 -52.78
N ALA A 308 9.09 -6.05 -52.94
CA ALA A 308 9.54 -4.95 -53.83
C ALA A 308 9.46 -3.46 -53.40
N THR A 309 10.69 -2.94 -53.29
CA THR A 309 11.25 -1.58 -53.30
C THR A 309 10.68 -0.62 -54.35
N ILE A 310 10.63 0.70 -54.05
CA ILE A 310 11.10 1.83 -54.90
C ILE A 310 11.05 3.17 -54.10
N SER A 311 11.94 4.08 -54.50
CA SER A 311 12.55 5.24 -53.85
C SER A 311 11.84 6.62 -53.96
N ARG A 312 12.16 7.50 -52.99
CA ARG A 312 12.03 8.99 -52.77
C ARG A 312 12.20 9.94 -54.00
N PRO A 313 12.11 11.31 -53.90
CA PRO A 313 11.28 12.31 -53.15
C PRO A 313 10.87 13.55 -54.07
N PRO A 314 10.83 14.85 -53.66
CA PRO A 314 9.92 15.65 -52.78
C PRO A 314 9.29 16.92 -53.47
N ARG A 315 8.39 17.66 -52.78
CA ARG A 315 8.18 19.15 -52.84
C ARG A 315 7.04 19.55 -51.89
N GLN A 316 7.27 20.34 -50.83
CA GLN A 316 7.22 21.82 -50.71
C GLN A 316 5.85 22.49 -50.87
N SER A 317 5.38 23.08 -49.76
CA SER A 317 4.72 24.40 -49.53
C SER A 317 3.51 24.80 -50.40
N SER A 318 2.49 25.53 -49.97
CA SER A 318 2.40 26.61 -48.97
C SER A 318 0.92 26.90 -48.62
N ASP A 319 0.73 27.81 -47.65
CA ASP A 319 -0.44 28.70 -47.42
C ASP A 319 -1.74 28.09 -46.87
N ALA A 320 -2.16 28.40 -45.65
CA ALA A 320 -2.51 29.70 -45.04
C ALA A 320 -3.95 30.17 -45.35
N SER A 321 -4.74 30.12 -44.26
CA SER A 321 -5.66 31.16 -43.80
C SER A 321 -7.17 30.98 -44.00
N LEU A 322 -7.87 31.48 -42.98
CA LEU A 322 -9.26 31.94 -42.92
C LEU A 322 -10.31 30.82 -42.78
N GLY A 323 -11.30 30.92 -41.89
CA GLY A 323 -11.74 32.03 -41.05
C GLY A 323 -12.85 31.55 -40.10
N ALA A 324 -13.08 32.37 -39.08
CA ALA A 324 -14.05 32.19 -38.02
C ALA A 324 -15.52 32.18 -38.50
N VAL A 325 -16.44 31.85 -37.58
CA VAL A 325 -17.62 32.65 -37.15
C VAL A 325 -18.74 31.71 -36.65
N GLN A 326 -19.02 31.78 -35.33
CA GLN A 326 -20.34 31.50 -34.72
C GLN A 326 -21.30 32.63 -35.10
N PRO A 327 -22.65 32.49 -35.16
CA PRO A 327 -23.53 32.48 -33.96
C PRO A 327 -24.83 31.63 -34.20
N LEU A 328 -25.72 31.35 -33.23
CA LEU A 328 -26.74 32.25 -32.67
C LEU A 328 -27.61 31.47 -31.65
N LEU A 329 -27.90 32.13 -30.53
CA LEU A 329 -29.09 31.97 -29.68
C LEU A 329 -30.34 32.29 -30.53
N ASN A 330 -31.58 31.83 -30.32
CA ASN A 330 -32.45 31.69 -29.14
C ASN A 330 -33.79 31.06 -29.67
N PRO A 331 -34.94 30.96 -28.96
CA PRO A 331 -35.46 31.76 -27.84
C PRO A 331 -35.56 31.05 -26.48
#